data_AF-A0A0M3J5V0-F1
#
_entry.id   AF-A0A0M3J5V0-F1
#
_cell.length_a   1.000
_cell.length_b   1.000
_cell.length_c   1.000
_cell.angle_alpha   90.00
_cell.angle_beta   90.00
_cell.angle_gamma   90.00
#
_symmetry.space_group_name_H-M   'P 1'
#
loop_
_entity.id
_entity.type
_entity.pdbx_description
1 polymer ?
#
loop_
_entity_poly.entity_id
_entity_poly.type
_entity_poly.pdbx_seq_one_letter_code
_entity_poly.pdbx_strand_id
1 'polypeptide(L)'
;MRCIDKMLEMALEVVLRWMSNKVEIRRGRGGGGVAGAVQWLAELLLTVNRNGFILVATVLVLAELLVCNLVIWRVKYTEIDWSTYMQQVECFTKRGIRNYSEIGGDTGPVVYPAGHLIVYGVLSTVTEGGKNIRLGQYIFEGLYVVTLVLVFRIYYRSGRIPPFVLLLLCCISYRIHSIFILRLFNDPVAMLLFYMALNMWIDGRWVLGCILYR
;
A
#
# COMPACT_ATOMS: atom_id res chain seq x y z
N MET A 1 -17.00 -10.99 13.48
CA MET A 1 -16.08 -12.06 13.94
C MET A 1 -16.22 -13.35 13.15
N ARG A 2 -17.36 -14.06 13.14
CA ARG A 2 -17.51 -15.41 12.52
C ARG A 2 -17.12 -15.58 11.03
N CYS A 3 -17.10 -14.52 10.22
CA CYS A 3 -16.77 -14.64 8.79
C CYS A 3 -15.24 -14.70 8.55
N ILE A 4 -14.47 -14.00 9.37
CA ILE A 4 -13.00 -13.99 9.29
C ILE A 4 -12.45 -15.30 9.84
N ASP A 5 -13.03 -15.82 10.92
CA ASP A 5 -12.65 -17.11 11.51
C ASP A 5 -12.88 -18.26 10.51
N LYS A 6 -14.03 -18.26 9.81
CA LYS A 6 -14.32 -19.23 8.74
C LYS A 6 -13.38 -19.11 7.53
N MET A 7 -12.98 -17.88 7.17
CA MET A 7 -11.99 -17.69 6.11
C MET A 7 -10.60 -18.19 6.52
N LEU A 8 -10.22 -18.01 7.78
CA LEU A 8 -8.94 -18.49 8.31
C LEU A 8 -8.92 -20.02 8.40
N GLU A 9 -9.98 -20.65 8.92
CA GLU A 9 -10.09 -22.11 8.99
C GLU A 9 -10.09 -22.74 7.60
N MET A 10 -10.83 -22.18 6.65
CA MET A 10 -10.83 -22.66 5.27
C MET A 10 -9.45 -22.50 4.61
N ALA A 11 -8.74 -21.41 4.88
CA ALA A 11 -7.37 -21.23 4.40
C ALA A 11 -6.40 -22.24 5.05
N LEU A 12 -6.57 -22.55 6.34
CA LEU A 12 -5.75 -23.51 7.06
C LEU A 12 -5.97 -24.95 6.55
N GLU A 13 -7.23 -25.35 6.34
CA GLU A 13 -7.56 -26.67 5.78
C GLU A 13 -7.01 -26.84 4.36
N VAL A 14 -7.11 -25.81 3.52
CA VAL A 14 -6.53 -25.82 2.17
C VAL A 14 -5.00 -25.98 2.23
N VAL A 15 -4.33 -25.28 3.14
CA VAL A 15 -2.87 -25.40 3.33
C VAL A 15 -2.47 -26.78 3.85
N LEU A 16 -3.20 -27.34 4.82
CA LEU A 16 -2.93 -28.67 5.38
C LEU A 16 -3.14 -29.78 4.34
N ARG A 17 -4.24 -29.72 3.59
CA ARG A 17 -4.54 -30.67 2.51
C ARG A 17 -3.51 -30.59 1.37
N TRP A 18 -3.00 -29.39 1.10
CA TRP A 18 -1.95 -29.16 0.12
C TRP A 18 -0.57 -29.67 0.58
N MET A 19 -0.23 -29.53 1.86
CA MET A 19 0.99 -30.11 2.44
C MET A 19 0.98 -31.65 2.36
N SER A 20 -0.18 -32.28 2.59
CA SER A 20 -0.36 -33.72 2.44
C SER A 20 -0.11 -34.18 0.99
N ASN A 21 -0.64 -33.44 0.00
CA ASN A 21 -0.44 -33.75 -1.42
C ASN A 21 1.01 -33.58 -1.91
N LYS A 22 1.82 -32.73 -1.26
CA LYS A 22 3.25 -32.55 -1.60
C LYS A 22 4.10 -33.80 -1.33
N VAL A 23 3.71 -34.64 -0.37
CA VAL A 23 4.39 -35.90 -0.07
C VAL A 23 4.13 -36.91 -1.19
N GLU A 24 2.93 -36.93 -1.75
CA GLU A 24 2.53 -37.82 -2.85
C GLU A 24 3.19 -37.43 -4.19
N ILE A 25 3.27 -36.12 -4.50
CA ILE A 25 3.78 -35.62 -5.80
C ILE A 25 5.28 -35.83 -5.99
N ARG A 26 6.07 -35.99 -4.91
CA ARG A 26 7.50 -36.34 -5.03
C ARG A 26 7.77 -37.69 -5.70
N ARG A 27 6.76 -38.56 -5.89
CA ARG A 27 6.88 -39.86 -6.57
C ARG A 27 6.74 -39.82 -8.09
N GLY A 28 6.20 -38.75 -8.70
CA GLY A 28 5.90 -38.70 -10.14
C GLY A 28 6.78 -37.74 -10.90
N ARG A 29 8.05 -38.07 -11.13
CA ARG A 29 8.99 -37.23 -11.88
C ARG A 29 9.04 -37.67 -13.34
N GLY A 30 8.30 -36.99 -14.22
CA GLY A 30 8.44 -37.16 -15.68
C GLY A 30 7.26 -36.62 -16.48
N GLY A 31 7.45 -35.48 -17.16
CA GLY A 31 6.48 -34.97 -18.13
C GLY A 31 6.73 -33.51 -18.54
N GLY A 32 7.58 -33.29 -19.54
CA GLY A 32 7.72 -31.98 -20.19
C GLY A 32 6.46 -31.65 -21.00
N GLY A 33 5.80 -30.53 -20.67
CA GLY A 33 4.54 -30.08 -21.25
C GLY A 33 3.78 -29.13 -20.31
N VAL A 34 2.49 -28.86 -20.61
CA VAL A 34 1.59 -28.00 -19.81
C VAL A 34 1.58 -28.41 -18.33
N ALA A 35 1.65 -29.71 -18.03
CA ALA A 35 1.74 -30.23 -16.67
C ALA A 35 3.00 -29.75 -15.92
N GLY A 36 4.15 -29.68 -16.60
CA GLY A 36 5.38 -29.14 -16.04
C GLY A 36 5.29 -27.63 -15.77
N ALA A 37 4.61 -26.88 -16.65
CA ALA A 37 4.36 -25.45 -16.45
C ALA A 37 3.43 -25.18 -15.25
N VAL A 38 2.36 -25.97 -15.11
CA VAL A 38 1.45 -25.89 -13.95
C VAL A 38 2.17 -26.22 -12.66
N GLN A 39 3.01 -27.26 -12.66
CA GLN A 39 3.78 -27.65 -11.49
C GLN A 39 4.80 -26.57 -11.09
N TRP A 40 5.51 -25.99 -12.07
CA TRP A 40 6.42 -24.86 -11.82
C TRP A 40 5.68 -23.63 -11.26
N LEU A 41 4.51 -23.29 -11.78
CA LEU A 41 3.68 -22.20 -11.25
C LEU A 41 3.21 -22.47 -9.82
N ALA A 42 2.75 -23.69 -9.55
CA ALA A 42 2.35 -24.10 -8.21
C ALA A 42 3.53 -24.03 -7.23
N GLU A 43 4.73 -24.45 -7.67
CA GLU A 43 5.93 -24.30 -6.87
C GLU A 43 6.26 -22.83 -6.63
N LEU A 44 6.22 -21.97 -7.65
CA LEU A 44 6.50 -20.55 -7.53
C LEU A 44 5.56 -19.84 -6.54
N LEU A 45 4.25 -20.10 -6.64
CA LEU A 45 3.22 -19.35 -5.90
C LEU A 45 2.93 -19.92 -4.51
N LEU A 46 2.97 -21.24 -4.36
CA LEU A 46 2.53 -21.91 -3.14
C LEU A 46 3.70 -22.35 -2.26
N THR A 47 4.93 -22.44 -2.78
CA THR A 47 6.11 -22.70 -1.94
C THR A 47 6.69 -21.40 -1.38
N VAL A 48 7.25 -21.49 -0.17
CA VAL A 48 8.04 -20.42 0.40
C VAL A 48 9.40 -20.43 -0.28
N ASN A 49 9.53 -19.64 -1.35
CA ASN A 49 10.76 -19.45 -2.09
C ASN A 49 11.11 -17.96 -2.12
N ARG A 50 12.32 -17.62 -1.65
CA ARG A 50 12.79 -16.23 -1.56
C ARG A 50 12.90 -15.56 -2.93
N ASN A 51 13.46 -16.27 -3.92
CA ASN A 51 13.62 -15.74 -5.28
C ASN A 51 12.27 -15.64 -5.99
N GLY A 52 11.41 -16.64 -5.79
CA GLY A 52 10.05 -16.64 -6.30
C GLY A 52 9.21 -15.50 -5.73
N PHE A 53 9.37 -15.21 -4.43
CA PHE A 53 8.72 -14.09 -3.78
C PHE A 53 9.13 -12.75 -4.40
N ILE A 54 10.44 -12.52 -4.60
CA ILE A 54 10.93 -11.27 -5.20
C ILE A 54 10.39 -11.11 -6.62
N LEU A 55 10.39 -12.19 -7.42
CA LEU A 55 9.85 -12.18 -8.78
C LEU A 55 8.36 -11.81 -8.78
N VAL A 56 7.55 -12.51 -8.00
CA VAL A 56 6.09 -12.26 -7.92
C VAL A 56 5.81 -10.87 -7.39
N ALA A 57 6.51 -10.42 -6.34
CA ALA A 57 6.39 -9.08 -5.80
C ALA A 57 6.71 -8.00 -6.84
N THR A 58 7.77 -8.19 -7.63
CA THR A 58 8.17 -7.22 -8.67
C THR A 58 7.12 -7.13 -9.78
N VAL A 59 6.64 -8.28 -10.26
CA VAL A 59 5.57 -8.34 -11.26
C VAL A 59 4.30 -7.66 -10.73
N LEU A 60 3.95 -7.89 -9.47
CA LEU A 60 2.78 -7.26 -8.87
C LEU A 60 2.93 -5.75 -8.71
N VAL A 61 4.09 -5.24 -8.28
CA VAL A 61 4.33 -3.79 -8.22
C VAL A 61 4.19 -3.15 -9.59
N LEU A 62 4.72 -3.78 -10.65
CA LEU A 62 4.58 -3.28 -12.02
C LEU A 62 3.12 -3.33 -12.49
N ALA A 63 2.39 -4.41 -12.18
CA ALA A 63 0.97 -4.52 -12.51
C ALA A 63 0.14 -3.45 -11.78
N GLU A 64 0.43 -3.21 -10.50
CA GLU A 64 -0.24 -2.20 -9.68
C GLU A 64 0.06 -0.78 -10.19
N LEU A 65 1.30 -0.48 -10.60
CA LEU A 65 1.63 0.78 -11.28
C LEU A 65 0.78 0.99 -12.55
N LEU A 66 0.61 -0.05 -13.36
CA LEU A 66 -0.24 0.03 -14.55
C LEU A 66 -1.70 0.25 -14.18
N VAL A 67 -2.22 -0.45 -13.16
CA VAL A 67 -3.59 -0.28 -12.68
C VAL A 67 -3.80 1.14 -12.14
N CYS A 68 -2.87 1.65 -11.33
CA CYS A 68 -2.92 3.00 -10.77
C CYS A 68 -2.95 4.06 -11.87
N ASN A 69 -2.06 3.95 -12.85
CA ASN A 69 -2.09 4.79 -14.05
C ASN A 69 -3.45 4.68 -14.76
N LEU A 70 -3.93 3.49 -15.07
CA LEU A 70 -5.23 3.30 -15.73
C LEU A 70 -6.38 3.94 -14.94
N VAL A 71 -6.36 3.87 -13.61
CA VAL A 71 -7.35 4.52 -12.74
C VAL A 71 -7.28 6.04 -12.87
N ILE A 72 -6.08 6.65 -12.84
CA ILE A 72 -5.90 8.10 -13.04
C ILE A 72 -6.48 8.56 -14.38
N TRP A 73 -6.30 7.75 -15.44
CA TRP A 73 -6.76 8.09 -16.78
C TRP A 73 -8.26 7.82 -17.01
N ARG A 74 -8.82 6.78 -16.40
CA ARG A 74 -10.19 6.30 -16.68
C ARG A 74 -11.22 6.76 -15.66
N VAL A 75 -10.83 7.03 -14.43
CA VAL A 75 -11.75 7.38 -13.35
C VAL A 75 -11.61 8.85 -13.01
N LYS A 76 -12.76 9.55 -12.93
CA LYS A 76 -12.77 10.97 -12.59
C LYS A 76 -12.33 11.16 -11.13
N TYR A 77 -11.51 12.17 -10.93
CA TYR A 77 -11.17 12.66 -9.60
C TYR A 77 -12.43 12.99 -8.79
N THR A 78 -12.42 12.67 -7.50
CA THR A 78 -13.52 12.97 -6.58
C THR A 78 -13.00 13.86 -5.47
N GLU A 79 -13.38 15.14 -5.51
CA GLU A 79 -13.06 16.12 -4.48
C GLU A 79 -13.78 15.76 -3.18
N ILE A 80 -13.04 15.67 -2.07
CA ILE A 80 -13.60 15.53 -0.73
C ILE A 80 -12.94 16.55 0.20
N ASP A 81 -11.64 16.39 0.47
CA ASP A 81 -10.92 17.25 1.43
C ASP A 81 -9.76 18.04 0.82
N TRP A 82 -9.37 17.79 -0.44
CA TRP A 82 -8.15 18.37 -1.02
C TRP A 82 -8.21 19.90 -1.05
N SER A 83 -9.34 20.47 -1.47
CA SER A 83 -9.57 21.92 -1.45
C SER A 83 -9.46 22.49 -0.03
N THR A 84 -10.02 21.80 0.96
CA THR A 84 -9.95 22.21 2.37
C THR A 84 -8.50 22.17 2.85
N TYR A 85 -7.73 21.14 2.51
CA TYR A 85 -6.31 21.07 2.86
C TYR A 85 -5.52 22.25 2.26
N MET A 86 -5.80 22.65 1.01
CA MET A 86 -5.16 23.81 0.40
C MET A 86 -5.52 25.11 1.13
N GLN A 87 -6.77 25.28 1.55
CA GLN A 87 -7.22 26.45 2.32
C GLN A 87 -6.56 26.51 3.71
N GLN A 88 -6.50 25.38 4.41
CA GLN A 88 -5.84 25.27 5.71
C GLN A 88 -4.34 25.59 5.61
N VAL A 89 -3.67 25.10 4.56
CA VAL A 89 -2.28 25.44 4.24
C VAL A 89 -2.10 26.93 3.92
N GLU A 90 -3.04 27.55 3.22
CA GLU A 90 -3.04 28.98 2.90
C GLU A 90 -3.18 29.85 4.17
N CYS A 91 -4.05 29.46 5.11
CA CYS A 91 -4.14 30.08 6.43
C CYS A 91 -2.79 30.08 7.17
N PHE A 92 -2.11 28.94 7.18
CA PHE A 92 -0.82 28.80 7.85
C PHE A 92 0.31 29.55 7.12
N THR A 93 0.40 29.40 5.80
CA THR A 93 1.57 29.83 5.02
C THR A 93 1.46 31.28 4.56
N LYS A 94 0.33 31.67 3.95
CA LYS A 94 0.17 33.01 3.37
C LYS A 94 -0.36 34.01 4.38
N ARG A 95 -1.32 33.60 5.23
CA ARG A 95 -1.92 34.49 6.24
C ARG A 95 -1.13 34.52 7.55
N GLY A 96 -0.18 33.60 7.74
CA GLY A 96 0.67 33.54 8.93
C GLY A 96 -0.07 33.15 10.22
N ILE A 97 -1.26 32.55 10.10
CA ILE A 97 -2.07 32.14 11.26
C ILE A 97 -1.40 30.94 11.91
N ARG A 98 -0.98 31.10 13.17
CA ARG A 98 -0.37 30.03 13.97
C ARG A 98 -1.28 29.50 15.07
N ASN A 99 -2.37 30.20 15.38
CA ASN A 99 -3.38 29.70 16.30
C ASN A 99 -4.18 28.59 15.60
N TYR A 100 -4.00 27.34 16.03
CA TYR A 100 -4.65 26.17 15.42
C TYR A 100 -6.17 26.25 15.40
N SER A 101 -6.77 26.86 16.42
CA SER A 101 -8.22 27.03 16.52
C SER A 101 -8.79 27.95 15.43
N GLU A 102 -7.94 28.72 14.75
CA GLU A 102 -8.32 29.66 13.69
C GLU A 102 -7.99 29.12 12.28
N ILE A 103 -7.37 27.94 12.18
CA ILE A 103 -7.06 27.29 10.90
C ILE A 103 -8.24 26.39 10.51
N GLY A 104 -8.85 26.68 9.37
CA GLY A 104 -9.96 25.90 8.82
C GLY A 104 -10.13 26.11 7.33
N GLY A 105 -11.08 25.36 6.76
CA GLY A 105 -11.53 25.48 5.37
C GLY A 105 -13.00 25.09 5.25
N ASP A 106 -13.47 24.90 4.01
CA ASP A 106 -14.89 24.69 3.69
C ASP A 106 -15.53 23.51 4.43
N THR A 107 -14.77 22.45 4.71
CA THR A 107 -15.26 21.26 5.43
C THR A 107 -15.03 21.30 6.95
N GLY A 108 -14.42 22.36 7.47
CA GLY A 108 -14.24 22.56 8.92
C GLY A 108 -12.82 22.93 9.36
N PRO A 109 -12.57 22.96 10.68
CA PRO A 109 -11.27 23.29 11.24
C PRO A 109 -10.22 22.22 10.94
N VAL A 110 -8.95 22.58 11.07
CA VAL A 110 -7.85 21.61 10.95
C VAL A 110 -7.92 20.60 12.11
N VAL A 111 -7.97 19.32 11.77
CA VAL A 111 -8.00 18.22 12.76
C VAL A 111 -6.69 17.44 12.83
N TYR A 112 -5.77 17.69 11.90
CA TYR A 112 -4.50 17.01 11.79
C TYR A 112 -3.36 17.81 12.45
N PRO A 113 -2.31 17.13 12.96
CA PRO A 113 -1.16 17.79 13.60
C PRO A 113 -0.30 18.58 12.59
N ALA A 114 0.69 19.33 13.08
CA ALA A 114 1.56 20.19 12.27
C ALA A 114 2.26 19.52 11.08
N GLY A 115 2.56 18.23 11.18
CA GLY A 115 3.09 17.45 10.06
C GLY A 115 2.19 17.54 8.82
N HIS A 116 0.87 17.55 8.99
CA HIS A 116 -0.08 17.69 7.88
C HIS A 116 0.10 19.01 7.14
N LEU A 117 0.14 20.15 7.85
CA LEU A 117 0.31 21.46 7.24
C LEU A 117 1.66 21.60 6.52
N ILE A 118 2.72 20.97 7.05
CA ILE A 118 4.04 20.95 6.42
C ILE A 118 4.00 20.14 5.13
N VAL A 119 3.49 18.90 5.18
CA VAL A 119 3.42 18.01 4.01
C VAL A 119 2.54 18.60 2.92
N TYR A 120 1.33 19.05 3.28
CA TYR A 120 0.41 19.67 2.32
C TYR A 120 0.87 21.05 1.87
N GLY A 121 1.72 21.74 2.64
CA GLY A 121 2.44 22.95 2.18
C GLY A 121 3.39 22.66 1.02
N VAL A 122 4.17 21.59 1.13
CA VAL A 122 5.04 21.13 0.02
C VAL A 122 4.19 20.71 -1.17
N LEU A 123 3.14 19.92 -0.95
CA LEU A 123 2.23 19.50 -2.02
C LEU A 123 1.57 20.70 -2.71
N SER A 124 1.08 21.67 -1.94
CA SER A 124 0.49 22.91 -2.46
C SER A 124 1.48 23.67 -3.33
N THR A 125 2.74 23.78 -2.90
CA THR A 125 3.80 24.46 -3.68
C THR A 125 4.06 23.76 -5.01
N VAL A 126 4.14 22.42 -5.01
CA VAL A 126 4.42 21.63 -6.21
C VAL A 126 3.23 21.56 -7.17
N THR A 127 2.00 21.67 -6.65
CA THR A 127 0.75 21.55 -7.43
C THR A 127 0.10 22.88 -7.77
N GLU A 128 0.87 23.98 -7.77
CA GLU A 128 0.38 25.34 -8.10
C GLU A 128 -0.77 25.82 -7.18
N GLY A 129 -0.62 25.60 -5.88
CA GLY A 129 -1.66 25.90 -4.89
C GLY A 129 -2.77 24.84 -4.85
N GLY A 130 -2.50 23.63 -5.34
CA GLY A 130 -3.48 22.54 -5.42
C GLY A 130 -4.34 22.53 -6.68
N LYS A 131 -4.06 23.38 -7.67
CA LYS A 131 -4.79 23.43 -8.94
C LYS A 131 -4.43 22.28 -9.88
N ASN A 132 -3.18 21.84 -9.84
CA ASN A 132 -2.71 20.73 -10.66
C ASN A 132 -3.01 19.38 -9.98
N ILE A 133 -4.28 18.98 -10.00
CA ILE A 133 -4.76 17.72 -9.39
C ILE A 133 -4.05 16.52 -9.99
N ARG A 134 -3.81 16.51 -11.31
CA ARG A 134 -3.20 15.39 -12.00
C ARG A 134 -1.77 15.12 -11.50
N LEU A 135 -0.99 16.16 -11.28
CA LEU A 135 0.32 16.03 -10.64
C LEU A 135 0.20 15.48 -9.22
N GLY A 136 -0.78 15.95 -8.44
CA GLY A 136 -1.10 15.40 -7.13
C GLY A 136 -1.40 13.90 -7.19
N GLN A 137 -2.21 13.44 -8.14
CA GLN A 137 -2.55 12.02 -8.31
C GLN A 137 -1.30 11.15 -8.56
N TYR A 138 -0.37 11.61 -9.39
CA TYR A 138 0.89 10.90 -9.63
C TYR A 138 1.81 10.86 -8.39
N ILE A 139 1.84 11.94 -7.60
CA ILE A 139 2.56 11.94 -6.31
C ILE A 139 1.96 10.90 -5.37
N PHE A 140 0.63 10.85 -5.26
CA PHE A 140 -0.07 9.88 -4.42
C PHE A 140 0.03 8.44 -4.94
N GLU A 141 0.11 8.23 -6.25
CA GLU A 141 0.48 6.94 -6.85
C GLU A 141 1.89 6.52 -6.39
N GLY A 142 2.86 7.44 -6.40
CA GLY A 142 4.19 7.19 -5.85
C GLY A 142 4.15 6.77 -4.37
N LEU A 143 3.40 7.49 -3.54
CA LEU A 143 3.20 7.15 -2.12
C LEU A 143 2.58 5.76 -1.94
N TYR A 144 1.60 5.41 -2.77
CA TYR A 144 0.98 4.08 -2.79
C TYR A 144 2.00 2.99 -3.10
N VAL A 145 2.78 3.15 -4.17
CA VAL A 145 3.75 2.15 -4.63
C VAL A 145 4.86 1.94 -3.60
N VAL A 146 5.37 3.03 -3.00
CA VAL A 146 6.36 2.93 -1.91
C VAL A 146 5.75 2.20 -0.71
N THR A 147 4.51 2.51 -0.34
CA THR A 147 3.79 1.82 0.74
C THR A 147 3.65 0.33 0.43
N LEU A 148 3.25 -0.03 -0.79
CA LEU A 148 3.12 -1.41 -1.24
C LEU A 148 4.45 -2.18 -1.14
N VAL A 149 5.55 -1.57 -1.58
CA VAL A 149 6.90 -2.16 -1.48
C VAL A 149 7.30 -2.38 -0.02
N LEU A 150 7.02 -1.41 0.87
CA LEU A 150 7.28 -1.55 2.30
C LEU A 150 6.47 -2.67 2.94
N VAL A 151 5.21 -2.84 2.54
CA VAL A 151 4.36 -3.95 2.95
C VAL A 151 4.95 -5.27 2.47
N PHE A 152 5.27 -5.40 1.18
CA PHE A 152 5.91 -6.60 0.63
C PHE A 152 7.23 -6.94 1.31
N ARG A 153 8.02 -5.93 1.70
CA ARG A 153 9.25 -6.12 2.46
C ARG A 153 8.99 -6.74 3.84
N ILE A 154 7.92 -6.35 4.53
CA ILE A 154 7.53 -6.96 5.82
C ILE A 154 7.25 -8.46 5.62
N TYR A 155 6.46 -8.81 4.60
CA TYR A 155 6.15 -10.19 4.24
C TYR A 155 7.41 -10.99 3.86
N TYR A 156 8.31 -10.38 3.10
CA TYR A 156 9.60 -10.97 2.73
C TYR A 156 10.47 -11.28 3.96
N ARG A 157 10.51 -10.37 4.93
CA ARG A 157 11.28 -10.53 6.17
C ARG A 157 10.72 -11.61 7.09
N SER A 158 9.41 -11.86 7.06
CA SER A 158 8.78 -12.97 7.80
C SER A 158 9.31 -14.34 7.37
N GLY A 159 9.67 -14.49 6.08
CA GLY A 159 10.31 -15.70 5.54
C GLY A 159 9.45 -16.97 5.57
N ARG A 160 8.16 -16.87 5.93
CA ARG A 160 7.23 -17.99 6.05
C ARG A 160 6.02 -17.89 5.11
N ILE A 161 5.92 -16.81 4.35
CA ILE A 161 4.71 -16.47 3.62
C ILE A 161 4.91 -16.77 2.13
N PRO A 162 4.09 -17.66 1.54
CA PRO A 162 4.19 -17.98 0.12
C PRO A 162 3.69 -16.82 -0.76
N PRO A 163 4.21 -16.66 -1.99
CA PRO A 163 3.90 -15.50 -2.83
C PRO A 163 2.42 -15.32 -3.21
N PHE A 164 1.60 -16.38 -3.19
CA PHE A 164 0.16 -16.24 -3.50
C PHE A 164 -0.57 -15.27 -2.57
N VAL A 165 -0.08 -15.07 -1.33
CA VAL A 165 -0.66 -14.12 -0.38
C VAL A 165 -0.55 -12.68 -0.89
N LEU A 166 0.52 -12.37 -1.64
CA LEU A 166 0.69 -11.05 -2.26
C LEU A 166 -0.40 -10.75 -3.30
N LEU A 167 -0.84 -11.78 -4.04
CA LEU A 167 -1.94 -11.66 -5.00
C LEU A 167 -3.24 -11.29 -4.27
N LEU A 168 -3.53 -11.94 -3.15
CA LEU A 168 -4.73 -11.65 -2.36
C LEU A 168 -4.71 -10.22 -1.81
N LEU A 169 -3.55 -9.75 -1.34
CA LEU A 169 -3.37 -8.38 -0.85
C LEU A 169 -3.67 -7.35 -1.96
N CYS A 170 -3.12 -7.54 -3.16
CA CYS A 170 -3.38 -6.64 -4.30
C CYS A 170 -4.85 -6.69 -4.74
N CYS A 171 -5.45 -7.87 -4.88
CA CYS A 171 -6.84 -8.02 -5.35
C CYS A 171 -7.88 -7.38 -4.42
N ILE A 172 -7.61 -7.28 -3.11
CA ILE A 172 -8.53 -6.67 -2.14
C ILE A 172 -8.41 -5.13 -2.11
N SER A 173 -7.42 -4.56 -2.81
CA SER A 173 -7.03 -3.14 -2.65
C SER A 173 -7.91 -2.11 -3.37
N TYR A 174 -9.10 -2.46 -3.88
CA TYR A 174 -9.97 -1.51 -4.61
C TYR A 174 -10.26 -0.21 -3.82
N ARG A 175 -10.56 -0.33 -2.53
CA ARG A 175 -10.82 0.85 -1.68
C ARG A 175 -9.56 1.68 -1.45
N ILE A 176 -8.39 1.05 -1.37
CA ILE A 176 -7.11 1.70 -1.11
C ILE A 176 -6.71 2.56 -2.30
N HIS A 177 -6.84 2.06 -3.53
CA HIS A 177 -6.63 2.83 -4.76
C HIS A 177 -7.45 4.13 -4.76
N SER A 178 -8.71 4.02 -4.35
CA SER A 178 -9.62 5.15 -4.30
C SER A 178 -9.24 6.18 -3.22
N ILE A 179 -8.72 5.73 -2.07
CA ILE A 179 -8.25 6.62 -0.98
C ILE A 179 -6.98 7.36 -1.39
N PHE A 180 -5.99 6.64 -1.92
CA PHE A 180 -4.71 7.23 -2.32
C PHE A 180 -4.87 8.16 -3.53
N ILE A 181 -5.43 7.66 -4.63
CA ILE A 181 -5.28 8.30 -5.96
C ILE A 181 -6.46 9.20 -6.32
N LEU A 182 -7.67 8.86 -5.88
CA LEU A 182 -8.88 9.58 -6.30
C LEU A 182 -9.32 10.67 -5.33
N ARG A 183 -8.79 10.67 -4.10
CA ARG A 183 -9.20 11.61 -3.04
C ARG A 183 -8.05 12.43 -2.46
N LEU A 184 -6.80 11.95 -2.58
CA LEU A 184 -5.59 12.61 -2.08
C LEU A 184 -5.66 12.91 -0.56
N PHE A 185 -6.16 11.94 0.21
CA PHE A 185 -6.32 12.06 1.66
C PHE A 185 -5.00 12.09 2.42
N ASN A 186 -5.04 12.57 3.66
CA ASN A 186 -3.87 12.60 4.53
C ASN A 186 -3.43 11.18 4.98
N ASP A 187 -4.38 10.24 5.09
CA ASP A 187 -4.15 8.88 5.55
C ASP A 187 -2.98 8.17 4.83
N PRO A 188 -2.87 8.18 3.49
CA PRO A 188 -1.69 7.71 2.75
C PRO A 188 -0.33 8.12 3.33
N VAL A 189 -0.18 9.40 3.70
CA VAL A 189 1.08 9.92 4.25
C VAL A 189 1.33 9.32 5.63
N ALA A 190 0.31 9.29 6.49
CA ALA A 190 0.40 8.70 7.82
C ALA A 190 0.73 7.20 7.76
N MET A 191 0.08 6.46 6.85
CA MET A 191 0.33 5.04 6.64
C MET A 191 1.73 4.77 6.11
N LEU A 192 2.24 5.61 5.21
CA LEU A 192 3.61 5.50 4.72
C LEU A 192 4.63 5.65 5.86
N LEU A 193 4.49 6.69 6.70
CA LEU A 193 5.34 6.89 7.87
C LEU A 193 5.29 5.70 8.82
N PHE A 194 4.10 5.17 9.09
CA PHE A 194 3.91 3.96 9.90
C PHE A 194 4.64 2.74 9.31
N TYR A 195 4.46 2.44 8.02
CA TYR A 195 5.12 1.28 7.41
C TYR A 195 6.64 1.45 7.30
N MET A 196 7.14 2.68 7.16
CA MET A 196 8.58 2.95 7.26
C MET A 196 9.10 2.68 8.66
N ALA A 197 8.41 3.16 9.71
CA ALA A 197 8.76 2.90 11.09
C ALA A 197 8.76 1.39 11.41
N LEU A 198 7.74 0.67 10.95
CA LEU A 198 7.62 -0.77 11.13
C LEU A 198 8.78 -1.53 10.45
N ASN A 199 9.18 -1.11 9.25
CA ASN A 199 10.33 -1.68 8.56
C ASN A 199 11.64 -1.44 9.33
N MET A 200 11.81 -0.28 9.98
CA MET A 200 12.97 0.01 10.83
C MET A 200 12.98 -0.85 12.09
N TRP A 201 11.83 -1.08 12.73
CA TRP A 201 11.71 -1.97 13.88
C TRP A 201 12.06 -3.42 13.54
N ILE A 202 11.61 -3.92 12.38
CA ILE A 202 11.95 -5.26 11.88
C ILE A 202 13.46 -5.42 11.62
N ASP A 203 14.16 -4.33 11.31
CA ASP A 203 15.61 -4.32 11.10
C ASP A 203 16.41 -4.08 12.39
N GLY A 204 15.74 -4.00 13.55
CA GLY A 204 16.38 -3.73 14.86
C GLY A 204 16.77 -2.27 15.09
N ARG A 205 16.31 -1.34 14.23
CA ARG A 205 16.58 0.10 14.34
C ARG A 205 15.48 0.81 15.14
N TRP A 206 15.38 0.49 16.42
CA TRP A 206 14.30 0.91 17.32
C TRP A 206 14.12 2.43 17.40
N VAL A 207 15.21 3.17 17.64
CA VAL A 207 15.19 4.63 17.82
C VAL A 207 14.70 5.33 16.55
N LEU A 208 15.17 4.91 15.37
CA LEU A 208 14.75 5.50 14.09
C LEU A 208 13.27 5.26 13.83
N GLY A 209 12.75 4.06 14.11
CA GLY A 209 11.32 3.79 13.99
C GLY A 209 10.48 4.65 14.94
N CYS A 210 10.92 4.86 16.17
CA CYS A 210 10.23 5.74 17.13
C CYS A 210 10.26 7.21 16.70
N ILE A 211 11.37 7.70 16.11
CA ILE A 211 11.45 9.08 15.60
C ILE A 211 10.49 9.28 14.42
N LEU A 212 10.38 8.29 13.53
CA LEU A 212 9.51 8.37 12.34
C LEU A 212 8.01 8.35 12.67
N TYR A 213 7.60 7.69 13.75
CA TYR A 213 6.20 7.51 14.12
C TYR A 213 5.73 8.40 15.29
N ARG A 214 6.54 9.38 15.69
CA ARG A 214 6.22 10.32 16.77
C ARG A 214 5.43 11.52 16.24
#